data_AF-A0A2U3Z7S9-F1
#
_entry.id   AF-A0A2U3Z7S9-F1
#
_cell.length_a   1.000
_cell.length_b   1.000
_cell.length_c   1.000
_cell.angle_alpha   90.00
_cell.angle_beta   90.00
_cell.angle_gamma   90.00
#
_symmetry.space_group_name_H-M   'P 1'
#
loop_
_entity.id
_entity.type
_entity.pdbx_description
1 polymer ?
#
loop_
_entity_poly.entity_id
_entity_poly.type
_entity_poly.pdbx_seq_one_letter_code
_entity_poly.pdbx_strand_id
1 'polypeptide(L)'
;MILPPQFDRSKKYPLLIQVYGGPCSQSVRSVFAISWISYLASKEGIVIALVDGRGTAFQGDRLLYAVYRKLGVYEVEDQITAVRKFIEMGFIDEKRIAIWGW
;
A
#
# COMPACT_ATOMS: atom_id res chain seq x y z
N MET A 1 -1.16 -6.92 -2.44
CA MET A 1 -0.33 -6.37 -3.53
C MET A 1 -0.93 -6.80 -4.85
N ILE A 2 -0.97 -5.93 -5.85
CA ILE A 2 -1.42 -6.20 -7.21
C ILE A 2 -0.20 -6.20 -8.10
N LEU A 3 -0.02 -7.27 -8.86
CA LEU A 3 1.17 -7.52 -9.66
C LEU A 3 0.84 -7.50 -11.16
N PRO A 4 1.78 -7.07 -12.02
CA PRO A 4 1.63 -7.20 -13.45
C PRO A 4 1.44 -8.67 -13.89
N PRO A 5 0.73 -8.92 -15.01
CA PRO A 5 0.74 -10.21 -15.68
C PRO A 5 2.19 -10.67 -15.97
N GLN A 6 2.43 -11.99 -15.87
CA GLN A 6 3.77 -12.58 -16.05
C GLN A 6 4.87 -11.92 -15.18
N PHE A 7 4.50 -11.51 -13.96
CA PHE A 7 5.44 -10.96 -12.98
C PHE A 7 6.63 -11.90 -12.77
N ASP A 8 7.84 -11.35 -12.92
CA ASP A 8 9.11 -12.04 -12.75
C ASP A 8 9.88 -11.39 -11.61
N ARG A 9 10.01 -12.11 -10.50
CA ARG A 9 10.63 -11.61 -9.27
C ARG A 9 12.11 -11.23 -9.44
N SER A 10 12.79 -11.67 -10.50
CA SER A 10 14.17 -11.28 -10.79
C SER A 10 14.29 -9.86 -11.36
N LYS A 11 13.18 -9.27 -11.84
CA LYS A 11 13.13 -7.91 -12.40
C LYS A 11 12.76 -6.88 -11.34
N LYS A 12 13.04 -5.60 -11.65
CA LYS A 12 12.75 -4.44 -10.82
C LYS A 12 11.58 -3.63 -11.40
N TYR A 13 10.48 -3.53 -10.64
CA TYR A 13 9.25 -2.85 -11.04
C TYR A 13 9.07 -1.53 -10.29
N PRO A 14 8.47 -0.50 -10.91
CA PRO A 14 8.06 0.69 -10.17
C PRO A 14 6.93 0.33 -9.19
N LEU A 15 6.89 1.02 -8.05
CA LEU A 15 5.88 0.82 -7.00
C LEU A 15 4.95 2.02 -6.92
N LEU A 16 3.65 1.76 -6.90
CA LEU A 16 2.64 2.72 -6.49
C LEU A 16 2.00 2.28 -5.16
N ILE A 17 2.04 3.15 -4.16
CA ILE A 17 1.25 3.01 -2.94
C ILE A 17 -0.07 3.75 -3.13
N GLN A 18 -1.19 3.03 -3.09
CA GLN A 18 -2.51 3.64 -2.96
C GLN A 18 -2.87 3.71 -1.47
N VAL A 19 -3.04 4.92 -0.95
CA VAL A 19 -3.30 5.19 0.47
C VAL A 19 -4.66 5.85 0.68
N TYR A 20 -5.33 5.45 1.75
CA TYR A 20 -6.41 6.23 2.37
C TYR A 20 -6.05 6.51 3.83
N GLY A 21 -5.83 5.45 4.63
CA GLY A 21 -5.27 5.56 5.98
C GLY A 21 -6.16 6.27 7.03
N GLY A 22 -7.38 6.66 6.66
CA GLY A 22 -8.30 7.37 7.55
C GLY A 22 -8.66 6.54 8.79
N PRO A 23 -8.85 7.18 9.96
CA PRO A 23 -9.32 6.50 11.16
C PRO A 23 -10.60 5.69 10.90
N CYS A 24 -10.68 4.51 11.52
CA CYS A 24 -11.82 3.60 11.41
C CYS A 24 -12.02 2.95 10.01
N SER A 25 -11.12 3.19 9.05
CA SER A 25 -11.22 2.63 7.70
C SER A 25 -10.57 1.24 7.57
N GLN A 26 -10.74 0.60 6.41
CA GLN A 26 -10.00 -0.60 6.02
C GLN A 26 -9.93 -0.67 4.50
N SER A 27 -8.73 -0.54 3.95
CA SER A 27 -8.47 -0.53 2.50
C SER A 27 -8.10 -1.90 1.96
N VAL A 28 -7.46 -2.75 2.78
CA VAL A 28 -7.08 -4.12 2.44
C VAL A 28 -8.27 -5.03 2.73
N ARG A 29 -9.01 -5.39 1.68
CA ARG A 29 -10.21 -6.21 1.77
C ARG A 29 -10.23 -7.27 0.67
N SER A 30 -10.82 -8.42 0.97
CA SER A 30 -11.11 -9.46 -0.03
C SER A 30 -12.32 -9.08 -0.88
N VAL A 31 -12.16 -8.07 -1.73
CA VAL A 31 -13.19 -7.54 -2.62
C VAL A 31 -12.72 -7.67 -4.07
N PHE A 32 -13.62 -8.04 -4.96
CA PHE A 32 -13.35 -8.01 -6.40
C PHE A 32 -13.66 -6.62 -6.97
N ALA A 33 -12.69 -6.02 -7.67
CA ALA A 33 -12.87 -4.76 -8.37
C ALA A 33 -11.90 -4.66 -9.56
N ILE A 34 -12.37 -4.09 -10.66
CA ILE A 34 -11.52 -3.62 -11.77
C ILE A 34 -11.54 -2.10 -11.72
N SER A 35 -10.38 -1.50 -11.48
CA SER A 35 -10.25 -0.06 -11.29
C SER A 35 -8.95 0.47 -11.92
N TRP A 36 -8.67 1.75 -11.74
CA TRP A 36 -7.46 2.39 -12.26
C TRP A 36 -6.17 1.67 -11.86
N ILE A 37 -6.04 1.25 -10.60
CA ILE A 37 -4.86 0.49 -10.15
C ILE A 37 -4.76 -0.90 -10.77
N SER A 38 -5.89 -1.53 -11.13
CA SER A 38 -5.88 -2.79 -11.89
C SER A 38 -5.29 -2.58 -13.29
N TYR A 39 -5.66 -1.48 -13.95
CA TYR A 39 -5.10 -1.09 -15.25
C TYR A 39 -3.59 -0.81 -15.17
N LEU A 40 -3.13 -0.07 -14.16
CA LEU A 40 -1.72 0.26 -13.99
C LEU A 40 -0.84 -1.00 -13.84
N ALA A 41 -1.30 -2.00 -13.09
CA ALA A 41 -0.61 -3.29 -13.03
C ALA A 41 -0.63 -3.99 -14.38
N SER A 42 -1.81 -4.06 -15.01
CA SER A 42 -2.00 -4.87 -16.22
C SER A 42 -1.27 -4.32 -17.44
N LYS A 43 -1.27 -3.01 -17.66
CA LYS A 43 -0.79 -2.38 -18.89
C LYS A 43 0.52 -1.64 -18.69
N GLU A 44 0.64 -0.89 -17.59
CA GLU A 44 1.81 -0.03 -17.33
C GLU A 44 2.92 -0.77 -16.58
N GLY A 45 2.70 -2.03 -16.18
CA GLY A 45 3.71 -2.85 -15.53
C GLY A 45 4.13 -2.34 -14.15
N ILE A 46 3.23 -1.65 -13.45
CA ILE A 46 3.48 -1.09 -12.11
C ILE A 46 3.05 -2.10 -11.04
N VAL A 47 3.85 -2.27 -9.99
CA VAL A 47 3.41 -3.00 -8.79
C VAL A 47 2.62 -2.05 -7.91
N ILE A 48 1.44 -2.47 -7.43
CA ILE A 48 0.59 -1.66 -6.55
C ILE A 48 0.47 -2.32 -5.18
N ALA A 49 0.57 -1.54 -4.13
CA ALA A 49 0.26 -1.98 -2.78
C ALA A 49 -0.70 -1.03 -2.05
N LEU A 50 -1.57 -1.63 -1.24
CA LEU A 50 -2.41 -1.00 -0.25
C LEU A 50 -2.00 -1.58 1.10
N VAL A 51 -2.01 -0.76 2.13
CA VAL A 51 -1.54 -1.13 3.47
C VAL A 51 -2.51 -0.53 4.47
N ASP A 52 -2.98 -1.37 5.39
CA ASP A 52 -3.72 -0.94 6.58
C ASP A 52 -2.75 -1.03 7.77
N GLY A 53 -2.62 0.10 8.49
CA GLY A 53 -1.69 0.26 9.62
C GLY A 53 -2.41 0.71 10.89
N ARG A 54 -1.72 1.44 11.76
CA ARG A 54 -2.35 2.06 12.93
C ARG A 54 -3.40 3.06 12.49
N GLY A 55 -4.55 3.06 13.19
CA GLY A 55 -5.71 3.89 12.86
C GLY A 55 -6.79 3.19 12.02
N THR A 56 -6.46 2.11 11.32
CA THR A 56 -7.46 1.31 10.61
C THR A 56 -8.27 0.43 11.57
N ALA A 57 -9.48 0.07 11.16
CA ALA A 57 -10.44 -0.68 11.97
C ALA A 57 -10.25 -2.20 11.86
N PHE A 58 -11.14 -2.93 12.57
CA PHE A 58 -11.32 -4.39 12.49
C PHE A 58 -10.15 -5.23 13.02
N GLN A 59 -9.20 -4.62 13.73
CA GLN A 59 -8.07 -5.31 14.38
C GLN A 59 -7.93 -4.95 15.87
N GLY A 60 -9.01 -4.43 16.47
CA GLY A 60 -9.10 -4.10 17.89
C GLY A 60 -8.63 -2.69 18.26
N ASP A 61 -9.06 -2.24 19.44
CA ASP A 61 -8.93 -0.87 19.93
C ASP A 61 -7.49 -0.37 20.01
N ARG A 62 -6.54 -1.25 20.33
CA ARG A 62 -5.12 -0.88 20.42
C ARG A 62 -4.58 -0.38 19.09
N LEU A 63 -4.96 -1.03 17.97
CA LEU A 63 -4.55 -0.59 16.65
C LEU A 63 -5.35 0.64 16.21
N LEU A 64 -6.66 0.62 16.45
CA LEU A 64 -7.58 1.68 16.05
C LEU A 64 -7.26 3.02 16.71
N TYR A 65 -7.11 3.05 18.04
CA TYR A 65 -6.91 4.29 18.79
C TYR A 65 -5.44 4.72 18.88
N ALA A 66 -4.52 3.99 18.25
CA ALA A 66 -3.11 4.36 18.21
C ALA A 66 -2.91 5.78 17.64
N VAL A 67 -3.74 6.22 16.69
CA VAL A 67 -3.67 7.54 16.04
C VAL A 67 -4.40 8.65 16.81
N TYR A 68 -5.06 8.35 17.93
CA TYR A 68 -5.85 9.35 18.65
C TYR A 68 -4.96 10.51 19.12
N ARG A 69 -5.34 11.74 18.74
CA ARG A 69 -4.58 12.99 18.96
C ARG A 69 -3.16 13.00 18.34
N LYS A 70 -2.90 12.11 17.37
CA LYS A 70 -1.63 11.94 16.65
C LYS A 70 -1.86 11.66 15.16
N LEU A 71 -2.88 12.28 14.57
CA LEU A 71 -3.22 12.10 13.15
C LEU A 71 -2.08 12.53 12.24
N GLY A 72 -1.87 11.78 11.17
CA GLY A 72 -0.83 12.03 10.18
C GLY A 72 0.60 11.69 10.63
N VAL A 73 0.76 10.93 11.72
CA VAL A 73 2.07 10.53 12.24
C VAL A 73 2.29 9.05 12.01
N TYR A 74 1.48 8.21 12.66
CA TYR A 74 1.64 6.76 12.58
C TYR A 74 1.22 6.21 11.22
N GLU A 75 0.23 6.84 10.59
CA GLU A 75 -0.19 6.53 9.24
C GLU A 75 0.99 6.67 8.27
N VAL A 76 1.73 7.78 8.36
CA VAL A 76 2.90 8.04 7.50
C VAL A 76 4.04 7.07 7.81
N GLU A 77 4.30 6.82 9.11
CA GLU A 77 5.34 5.88 9.54
C GLU A 77 5.08 4.45 9.04
N ASP A 78 3.83 4.00 9.11
CA ASP A 78 3.43 2.64 8.70
C ASP A 78 3.51 2.48 7.18
N GLN A 79 3.12 3.50 6.41
CA GLN A 79 3.31 3.49 4.94
C GLN A 79 4.80 3.42 4.56
N ILE A 80 5.66 4.22 5.19
CA ILE A 80 7.11 4.20 4.94
C ILE A 80 7.70 2.84 5.31
N THR A 81 7.26 2.27 6.44
CA THR A 81 7.72 0.95 6.91
C THR A 81 7.36 -0.14 5.90
N ALA A 82 6.13 -0.13 5.39
CA ALA A 82 5.71 -1.08 4.36
C ALA A 82 6.50 -0.91 3.06
N VAL A 83 6.73 0.32 2.60
CA VAL A 83 7.56 0.60 1.41
C VAL A 83 8.97 0.05 1.57
N ARG A 84 9.62 0.28 2.72
CA ARG A 84 10.95 -0.29 3.02
C ARG A 84 10.93 -1.82 2.93
N LYS A 85 9.91 -2.46 3.49
CA LYS A 85 9.74 -3.92 3.39
C LYS A 85 9.54 -4.38 1.95
N PHE A 86 8.79 -3.66 1.12
CA PHE A 86 8.63 -4.00 -0.29
C PHE A 86 9.93 -3.85 -1.09
N ILE A 87 10.75 -2.84 -0.79
CA ILE A 87 12.09 -2.69 -1.36
C ILE A 87 12.97 -3.90 -1.00
N GLU A 88 13.00 -4.28 0.28
CA GLU A 88 13.76 -5.43 0.78
C GLU A 88 13.37 -6.77 0.11
N MET A 89 12.14 -6.90 -0.40
CA MET A 89 11.70 -8.11 -1.11
C MET A 89 12.42 -8.35 -2.45
N GLY A 90 13.14 -7.36 -2.95
CA GLY A 90 14.11 -7.52 -4.04
C GLY A 90 13.60 -7.21 -5.45
N PHE A 91 12.30 -7.02 -5.65
CA PHE A 91 11.69 -6.81 -6.98
C PHE A 91 11.15 -5.39 -7.21
N ILE A 92 11.32 -4.47 -6.26
CA ILE A 92 10.94 -3.06 -6.40
C ILE A 92 12.15 -2.22 -6.82
N ASP A 93 11.93 -1.32 -7.78
CA ASP A 93 12.87 -0.27 -8.17
C ASP A 93 12.80 0.91 -7.20
N GLU A 94 13.84 1.07 -6.39
CA GLU A 94 13.98 2.11 -5.37
C GLU A 94 13.90 3.54 -5.92
N LYS A 95 14.19 3.73 -7.21
CA LYS A 95 14.16 5.05 -7.86
C LYS A 95 12.79 5.43 -8.42
N ARG A 96 11.83 4.51 -8.43
CA ARG A 96 10.50 4.71 -9.03
C ARG A 96 9.39 4.29 -8.07
N ILE A 97 9.26 5.03 -6.98
CA ILE A 97 8.23 4.84 -5.97
C ILE A 97 7.32 6.07 -5.95
N ALA A 98 6.03 5.86 -6.17
CA ALA A 98 5.00 6.89 -6.12
C ALA A 98 3.96 6.55 -5.05
N ILE A 99 3.24 7.58 -4.61
CA ILE A 99 2.13 7.47 -3.65
C ILE A 99 0.96 8.32 -4.15
N TRP A 100 -0.25 7.79 -4.01
CA TRP A 100 -1.49 8.47 -4.37
C TRP A 100 -2.60 8.16 -3.35
N GLY A 101 -3.35 9.18 -2.95
CA GLY A 101 -4.50 9.07 -2.04
C GLY A 101 -5.47 10.25 -2.23
N TRP A 102 -6.73 10.05 -1.86
CA TRP A 102 -7.80 11.04 -1.92
C TRP A 102 -8.36 11.32 -0.53
#